data_AF-A0A7S7P1X3-F1
#
_entry.id   AF-A0A7S7P1X3-F1
#
_cell.length_a   1.000
_cell.length_b   1.000
_cell.length_c   1.000
_cell.angle_alpha   90.00
_cell.angle_beta   90.00
_cell.angle_gamma   90.00
#
_symmetry.space_group_name_H-M   'P 1'
#
loop_
_entity.id
_entity.type
_entity.pdbx_description
1 polymer ?
#
loop_
_entity_poly.entity_id
_entity_poly.type
_entity_poly.pdbx_seq_one_letter_code
_entity_poly.pdbx_strand_id
1 'polypeptide(L)'
;MRHYFMRRYYSLVAAACLLAAPLASAAGCAGQDTVTVTAQRSAAPGLSGEVISTGTQLVDEVQGSYRLSNGRWIDLIDLDQQLYAEFDHWRRVQLREVGPHLFASRAGDVQMSWMPDQRADTILLSYPADSKGRLRRSCS
;
A
#
# COMPACT_ATOMS: atom_id res chain seq x y z
N MET A 1 56.92 -49.03 15.21
CA MET A 1 57.07 -49.58 13.84
C MET A 1 56.46 -50.96 13.78
N ARG A 2 55.29 -51.11 13.15
CA ARG A 2 54.68 -52.39 12.75
C ARG A 2 53.90 -52.10 11.46
N HIS A 3 54.33 -52.70 10.37
CA HIS A 3 53.69 -52.67 9.06
C HIS A 3 52.38 -53.46 9.10
N TYR A 4 51.35 -53.03 8.35
CA TYR A 4 50.63 -53.94 7.45
C TYR A 4 50.07 -53.19 6.25
N PHE A 5 50.32 -53.79 5.10
CA PHE A 5 50.12 -53.32 3.74
C PHE A 5 48.72 -53.73 3.25
N MET A 6 48.12 -52.83 2.46
CA MET A 6 47.15 -53.04 1.37
C MET A 6 46.05 -54.12 1.49
N ARG A 7 44.80 -53.67 1.33
CA ARG A 7 43.83 -54.38 0.48
C ARG A 7 43.06 -53.37 -0.39
N ARG A 8 43.34 -53.41 -1.69
CA ARG A 8 42.65 -52.69 -2.79
C ARG A 8 41.39 -53.47 -3.19
N TYR A 9 40.23 -52.81 -3.27
CA TYR A 9 39.14 -53.09 -4.23
C TYR A 9 38.40 -51.76 -4.47
N TYR A 10 38.67 -51.04 -5.56
CA TYR A 10 38.04 -51.06 -6.91
C TYR A 10 36.78 -50.18 -7.06
N SER A 11 36.91 -49.27 -8.04
CA SER A 11 35.89 -48.75 -8.98
C SER A 11 34.85 -47.72 -8.52
N LEU A 12 35.18 -46.46 -8.86
CA LEU A 12 34.38 -45.53 -9.67
C LEU A 12 32.85 -45.70 -9.65
N VAL A 13 32.17 -44.73 -9.03
CA VAL A 13 30.91 -44.20 -9.56
C VAL A 13 31.04 -42.68 -9.60
N ALA A 14 31.15 -42.15 -10.82
CA ALA A 14 30.86 -40.76 -11.12
C ALA A 14 29.34 -40.58 -11.05
N ALA A 15 28.88 -39.59 -10.30
CA ALA A 15 27.55 -39.02 -10.46
C ALA A 15 27.65 -37.52 -10.18
N ALA A 16 27.90 -36.80 -11.27
CA ALA A 16 27.72 -35.37 -11.35
C ALA A 16 26.23 -35.01 -11.31
N CYS A 17 25.98 -33.74 -11.01
CA CYS A 17 24.77 -33.00 -11.36
C CYS A 17 23.50 -33.38 -10.57
N LEU A 18 23.10 -32.51 -9.63
CA LEU A 18 22.12 -31.45 -9.93
C LEU A 18 21.72 -30.72 -8.64
N LEU A 19 21.99 -29.42 -8.68
CA LEU A 19 21.27 -28.34 -8.02
C LEU A 19 19.79 -28.69 -7.79
N ALA A 20 19.37 -28.72 -6.53
CA ALA A 20 17.97 -28.55 -6.15
C ALA A 20 17.92 -27.60 -4.96
N ALA A 21 18.24 -26.33 -5.22
CA ALA A 21 17.81 -25.25 -4.34
C ALA A 21 16.26 -25.29 -4.32
N PRO A 22 15.60 -25.49 -3.17
CA PRO A 22 14.17 -25.31 -3.11
C PRO A 22 13.89 -23.86 -3.44
N LEU A 23 13.16 -23.68 -4.55
CA LEU A 23 12.69 -22.42 -5.08
C LEU A 23 12.15 -21.55 -3.94
N ALA A 24 12.71 -20.34 -3.84
CA ALA A 24 12.03 -19.25 -3.19
C ALA A 24 10.68 -19.08 -3.89
N SER A 25 9.61 -19.51 -3.23
CA SER A 25 8.26 -19.07 -3.54
C SER A 25 8.16 -17.60 -3.13
N ALA A 26 8.87 -16.73 -3.85
CA ALA A 26 8.45 -15.35 -3.98
C ALA A 26 7.19 -15.41 -4.83
N ALA A 27 6.03 -15.51 -4.17
CA ALA A 27 4.76 -15.23 -4.79
C ALA A 27 4.89 -13.83 -5.40
N GLY A 28 5.16 -13.79 -6.70
CA GLY A 28 5.21 -12.56 -7.45
C GLY A 28 3.83 -11.94 -7.35
N CYS A 29 3.73 -10.81 -6.64
CA CYS A 29 2.65 -9.85 -6.78
C CYS A 29 2.73 -9.26 -8.20
N ALA A 30 2.43 -10.07 -9.21
CA ALA A 30 2.31 -9.64 -10.59
C ALA A 30 1.12 -8.69 -10.68
N GLY A 31 1.38 -7.43 -11.09
CA GLY A 31 0.36 -6.46 -11.47
C GLY A 31 -0.69 -6.17 -10.40
N GLN A 32 -0.36 -5.28 -9.47
CA GLN A 32 -1.43 -4.56 -8.79
C GLN A 32 -2.02 -3.57 -9.79
N ASP A 33 -3.19 -3.87 -10.35
CA ASP A 33 -3.97 -2.90 -11.13
C ASP A 33 -4.40 -1.78 -10.18
N THR A 34 -3.52 -0.79 -10.03
CA THR A 34 -3.79 0.42 -9.26
C THR A 34 -4.65 1.34 -10.09
N VAL A 35 -5.75 1.80 -9.52
CA VAL A 35 -6.57 2.86 -10.10
C VAL A 35 -6.20 4.17 -9.42
N THR A 36 -6.16 5.24 -10.20
CA THR A 36 -6.04 6.59 -9.67
C THR A 36 -7.34 7.33 -9.94
N VAL A 37 -7.99 7.77 -8.87
CA VAL A 37 -9.30 8.43 -8.91
C VAL A 37 -9.21 9.75 -8.17
N THR A 38 -9.90 10.76 -8.70
CA THR A 38 -10.15 11.98 -7.94
C THR A 38 -11.32 11.74 -6.99
N ALA A 39 -11.32 12.42 -5.86
CA ALA A 39 -12.45 12.45 -4.97
C ALA A 39 -12.78 13.87 -4.56
N GLN A 40 -14.08 14.15 -4.50
CA GLN A 40 -14.59 15.44 -4.09
C GLN A 40 -15.28 15.29 -2.74
N ARG A 41 -14.91 16.16 -1.80
CA ARG A 41 -15.57 16.23 -0.50
C ARG A 41 -17.06 16.52 -0.67
N SER A 42 -17.92 15.73 -0.03
CA SER A 42 -19.37 15.84 -0.20
C SER A 42 -20.04 16.84 0.74
N ALA A 43 -19.38 17.22 1.83
CA ALA A 43 -19.76 18.33 2.68
C ALA A 43 -18.49 18.98 3.23
N ALA A 44 -18.30 20.27 2.97
CA ALA A 44 -17.19 21.03 3.55
C ALA A 44 -17.47 21.25 5.04
N PRO A 45 -16.58 20.89 5.98
CA PRO A 45 -16.53 21.60 7.24
C PRO A 45 -16.13 23.03 6.87
N GLY A 46 -16.91 24.01 7.31
CA GLY A 46 -16.63 25.42 7.01
C GLY A 46 -15.29 25.83 7.59
N LEU A 47 -14.23 25.80 6.79
CA LEU A 47 -12.90 26.28 7.16
C LEU A 47 -12.54 27.44 6.24
N SER A 48 -12.99 28.62 6.65
CA SER A 48 -12.56 29.91 6.13
C SER A 48 -11.30 30.33 6.88
N GLY A 49 -10.11 29.95 6.42
CA GLY A 49 -8.86 30.35 7.04
C GLY A 49 -7.65 29.97 6.20
N GLU A 50 -6.67 30.87 6.13
CA GLU A 50 -5.40 30.71 5.42
C GLU A 50 -4.68 29.43 5.88
N VAL A 51 -4.50 28.50 4.94
CA VAL A 51 -3.98 27.14 5.18
C VAL A 51 -2.45 27.21 5.25
N ILE A 52 -1.90 27.07 6.46
CA ILE A 52 -0.47 26.91 6.68
C ILE A 52 -0.27 25.49 7.22
N SER A 53 -0.19 24.51 6.31
CA SER A 53 -0.15 23.10 6.66
C SER A 53 1.17 22.71 7.34
N THR A 54 1.08 22.34 8.62
CA THR A 54 2.08 21.51 9.32
C THR A 54 1.43 20.17 9.69
N GLY A 55 2.18 19.07 9.67
CA GLY A 55 1.64 17.70 9.52
C GLY A 55 0.56 17.21 10.51
N THR A 56 0.49 17.76 11.72
CA THR A 56 -0.62 17.48 12.67
C THR A 56 -1.90 18.26 12.37
N GLN A 57 -1.79 19.44 11.77
CA GLN A 57 -2.91 20.29 11.39
C GLN A 57 -3.60 19.78 10.10
N LEU A 58 -2.84 19.02 9.29
CA LEU A 58 -3.28 18.48 8.01
C LEU A 58 -4.33 17.37 8.14
N VAL A 59 -4.29 16.57 9.21
CA VAL A 59 -5.25 15.47 9.43
C VAL A 59 -6.67 16.03 9.64
N ASP A 60 -6.79 17.07 10.46
CA ASP A 60 -8.06 17.76 10.71
C ASP A 60 -8.60 18.47 9.46
N GLU A 61 -7.70 18.94 8.59
CA GLU A 61 -8.06 19.58 7.32
C GLU A 61 -8.61 18.57 6.31
N VAL A 62 -8.03 17.36 6.23
CA VAL A 62 -8.40 16.36 5.21
C VAL A 62 -9.51 15.41 5.64
N GLN A 63 -9.85 15.31 6.92
CA GLN A 63 -10.92 14.41 7.39
C GLN A 63 -12.27 14.74 6.76
N GLY A 64 -13.07 13.74 6.39
CA GLY A 64 -14.41 13.92 5.85
C GLY A 64 -14.83 12.83 4.86
N SER A 65 -16.06 12.93 4.37
CA SER A 65 -16.61 12.00 3.38
C SER A 65 -16.40 12.51 1.97
N TYR A 66 -15.82 11.66 1.13
CA TYR A 66 -15.48 11.97 -0.25
C TYR A 66 -16.17 11.01 -1.20
N ARG A 67 -16.68 11.58 -2.30
CA ARG A 67 -17.20 10.80 -3.42
C ARG A 67 -16.09 10.64 -4.46
N LEU A 68 -15.68 9.40 -4.69
CA LEU A 68 -14.70 9.03 -5.71
C LEU A 68 -15.31 9.18 -7.11
N SER A 69 -14.50 9.52 -8.11
CA SER A 69 -14.93 9.64 -9.52
C SER A 69 -15.45 8.34 -10.12
N ASN A 70 -15.09 7.18 -9.55
CA ASN A 70 -15.65 5.87 -9.89
C ASN A 70 -17.01 5.58 -9.23
N GLY A 71 -17.62 6.58 -8.58
CA GLY A 71 -18.96 6.50 -7.98
C GLY A 71 -18.99 5.93 -6.56
N ARG A 72 -17.84 5.55 -5.98
CA ARG A 72 -17.75 5.02 -4.62
C ARG A 72 -17.58 6.13 -3.58
N TRP A 73 -17.61 5.71 -2.32
CA TRP A 73 -17.39 6.57 -1.16
C TRP A 73 -16.15 6.13 -0.40
N ILE A 74 -15.46 7.12 0.14
CA ILE A 74 -14.37 6.94 1.10
C ILE A 74 -14.56 7.95 2.23
N ASP A 75 -14.34 7.49 3.45
CA ASP A 75 -14.29 8.36 4.62
C ASP A 75 -12.85 8.48 5.08
N LEU A 76 -12.38 9.72 5.18
CA LEU A 76 -11.12 10.05 5.84
C LEU A 76 -11.44 10.37 7.29
N ILE A 77 -11.00 9.51 8.21
CA ILE A 77 -11.30 9.62 9.64
C ILE A 77 -10.01 9.78 10.43
N ASP A 78 -10.04 10.63 11.45
CA ASP A 78 -9.02 10.67 12.49
C ASP A 78 -9.37 9.65 13.59
N LEU A 79 -8.43 8.77 13.90
CA LEU A 79 -8.47 7.90 15.06
C LEU A 79 -7.12 7.99 15.77
N ASP A 80 -7.12 8.49 17.00
CA ASP A 80 -5.92 8.66 17.82
C ASP A 80 -4.80 9.47 17.13
N GLN A 81 -5.14 10.57 16.45
CA GLN A 81 -4.21 11.42 15.69
C GLN A 81 -3.54 10.67 14.53
N GLN A 82 -4.26 9.73 13.93
CA GLN A 82 -3.83 8.95 12.79
C GLN A 82 -4.93 9.02 11.74
N LEU A 83 -4.55 9.38 10.51
CA LEU A 83 -5.46 9.40 9.39
C LEU A 83 -5.73 7.98 8.90
N TYR A 84 -7.01 7.61 8.80
CA TYR A 84 -7.46 6.37 8.18
C TYR A 84 -8.35 6.65 6.99
N ALA A 85 -8.09 5.96 5.89
CA ALA A 85 -8.96 5.84 4.75
C ALA A 85 -9.90 4.63 4.95
N GLU A 86 -11.18 4.89 5.18
CA GLU A 86 -12.22 3.88 5.29
C GLU A 86 -12.95 3.71 3.94
N PHE A 87 -12.71 2.58 3.28
CA PHE A 87 -13.35 2.21 2.03
C PHE A 87 -14.63 1.41 2.29
N ASP A 88 -15.73 1.85 1.70
CA ASP A 88 -17.03 1.16 1.75
C ASP A 88 -17.47 0.76 3.17
N HIS A 89 -17.13 1.59 4.17
CA HIS A 89 -17.41 1.41 5.61
C HIS A 89 -16.80 0.19 6.30
N TRP A 90 -16.05 -0.67 5.60
CA TRP A 90 -15.60 -1.95 6.16
C TRP A 90 -14.08 -2.13 6.18
N ARG A 91 -13.35 -1.37 5.36
CA ARG A 91 -11.89 -1.52 5.24
C ARG A 91 -11.19 -0.23 5.57
N ARG A 92 -10.36 -0.27 6.61
CA ARG A 92 -9.53 0.86 7.01
C ARG A 92 -8.09 0.63 6.57
N VAL A 93 -7.52 1.66 5.95
CA VAL A 93 -6.11 1.73 5.62
C VAL A 93 -5.53 2.93 6.34
N GLN A 94 -4.56 2.69 7.20
CA GLN A 94 -3.84 3.78 7.84
C GLN A 94 -3.01 4.52 6.79
N LEU A 95 -3.14 5.84 6.75
CA LEU A 95 -2.36 6.74 5.91
C LEU A 95 -1.40 7.54 6.78
N ARG A 96 -0.15 7.66 6.32
CA ARG A 96 0.89 8.46 6.96
C ARG A 96 1.35 9.52 6.00
N GLU A 97 1.56 10.72 6.49
CA GLU A 97 2.17 11.78 5.69
C GLU A 97 3.60 11.36 5.31
N VAL A 98 3.91 11.44 4.03
CA VAL A 98 5.22 11.11 3.44
C VAL A 98 5.85 12.32 2.74
N GLY A 99 5.13 13.43 2.67
CA GLY A 99 5.57 14.69 2.10
C GLY A 99 4.44 15.72 2.13
N PRO A 100 4.70 16.96 1.71
CA PRO A 100 3.69 18.03 1.70
C PRO A 100 2.43 17.59 0.93
N HIS A 101 1.30 17.53 1.63
CA HIS A 101 0.00 17.10 1.09
C HIS A 101 -0.02 15.66 0.53
N LEU A 102 1.00 14.85 0.81
CA LEU A 102 1.13 13.47 0.32
C LEU A 102 1.07 12.48 1.47
N PHE A 103 0.21 11.49 1.33
CA PHE A 103 0.03 10.43 2.29
C PHE A 103 0.13 9.06 1.62
N ALA A 104 0.65 8.08 2.35
CA ALA A 104 0.74 6.70 1.87
C ALA A 104 0.42 5.69 2.98
N SER A 105 -0.09 4.53 2.57
CA SER A 105 -0.15 3.35 3.43
C SER A 105 1.25 2.85 3.76
N ARG A 106 1.37 2.08 4.84
CA ARG A 106 2.64 1.45 5.21
C ARG A 106 3.25 0.59 4.09
N ALA A 107 2.39 -0.06 3.30
CA ALA A 107 2.80 -0.91 2.18
C ALA A 107 3.05 -0.13 0.88
N GLY A 108 2.69 1.16 0.84
CA GLY A 108 2.81 2.03 -0.34
C GLY A 108 1.79 1.74 -1.45
N ASP A 109 0.85 0.83 -1.22
CA ASP A 109 -0.18 0.42 -2.17
C ASP A 109 -1.38 1.37 -2.21
N VAL A 110 -1.60 2.16 -1.16
CA VAL A 110 -2.58 3.26 -1.16
C VAL A 110 -1.84 4.57 -0.99
N GLN A 111 -2.08 5.51 -1.89
CA GLN A 111 -1.48 6.84 -1.89
C GLN A 111 -2.55 7.90 -2.05
N MET A 112 -2.41 9.01 -1.34
CA MET A 112 -3.33 10.13 -1.39
C MET A 112 -2.56 11.44 -1.53
N SER A 113 -2.96 12.27 -2.48
CA SER A 113 -2.52 13.67 -2.58
C SER A 113 -3.70 14.57 -2.27
N TRP A 114 -3.52 15.55 -1.38
CA TRP A 114 -4.50 16.59 -1.15
C TRP A 114 -4.18 17.82 -2.00
N MET A 115 -5.22 18.46 -2.56
CA MET A 115 -5.10 19.57 -3.50
C MET A 115 -5.96 20.75 -3.02
N PRO A 116 -5.45 21.57 -2.08
CA PRO A 116 -6.23 22.62 -1.42
C PRO A 116 -6.66 23.78 -2.35
N ASP A 117 -5.90 24.06 -3.42
CA ASP A 117 -6.15 25.22 -4.32
C ASP A 117 -7.23 24.98 -5.38
N GLN A 118 -7.78 23.76 -5.47
CA GLN A 118 -8.87 23.47 -6.42
C GLN A 118 -10.23 23.72 -5.75
N ARG A 119 -11.18 24.27 -6.50
CA ARG A 119 -12.48 24.85 -6.04
C ARG A 119 -13.38 23.99 -5.13
N ALA A 120 -13.00 22.75 -4.87
CA ALA A 120 -13.56 21.89 -3.85
C ALA A 120 -12.39 21.07 -3.29
N ASP A 121 -12.33 20.85 -1.98
CA ASP A 121 -11.31 20.02 -1.32
C ASP A 121 -11.18 18.68 -2.05
N THR A 122 -10.22 18.61 -2.96
CA THR A 122 -10.06 17.50 -3.88
C THR A 122 -8.88 16.69 -3.39
N ILE A 123 -9.08 15.37 -3.36
CA ILE A 123 -7.99 14.44 -3.15
C ILE A 123 -7.80 13.63 -4.43
N LEU A 124 -6.55 13.30 -4.73
CA LEU A 124 -6.19 12.28 -5.69
C LEU A 124 -5.84 11.01 -4.91
N LEU A 125 -6.54 9.92 -5.18
CA LEU A 125 -6.37 8.66 -4.47
C LEU A 125 -5.94 7.57 -5.45
N SER A 126 -4.82 6.91 -5.15
CA SER A 126 -4.31 5.75 -5.88
C SER A 126 -4.37 4.51 -5.01
N TYR A 127 -4.96 3.42 -5.49
CA TYR A 127 -5.07 2.17 -4.73
C TYR A 127 -5.29 0.93 -5.62
N PRO A 128 -4.93 -0.29 -5.17
CA PRO A 128 -5.22 -1.51 -5.90
C PRO A 128 -6.71 -1.78 -5.91
N ALA A 129 -7.32 -1.88 -7.09
CA ALA A 129 -8.75 -2.12 -7.22
C ALA A 129 -9.09 -3.51 -7.78
N ASP A 130 -10.28 -4.01 -7.45
CA ASP A 130 -10.92 -5.10 -8.19
C ASP A 130 -11.64 -4.57 -9.45
N SER A 131 -12.23 -5.48 -10.23
CA SER A 131 -12.97 -5.14 -11.45
C SER A 131 -14.21 -4.25 -11.22
N LYS A 132 -14.60 -4.02 -9.96
CA LYS A 132 -15.70 -3.14 -9.55
C LYS A 132 -15.20 -1.85 -8.90
N GLY A 133 -13.89 -1.58 -8.96
CA GLY A 133 -13.27 -0.40 -8.37
C GLY A 133 -13.14 -0.45 -6.84
N ARG A 134 -13.39 -1.59 -6.18
CA ARG A 134 -13.25 -1.73 -4.72
C ARG A 134 -11.78 -1.90 -4.35
N LEU A 135 -11.38 -1.44 -3.17
CA LEU A 135 -10.06 -1.74 -2.63
C LEU A 135 -9.86 -3.27 -2.57
N ARG A 136 -8.86 -3.75 -3.31
CA ARG A 136 -8.46 -5.16 -3.34
C ARG A 136 -7.72 -5.52 -2.05
N ARG A 137 -7.77 -6.79 -1.65
CA ARG A 137 -6.84 -7.27 -0.59
C ARG A 137 -5.44 -7.30 -1.18
N SER A 138 -4.49 -6.65 -0.51
CA SER A 138 -3.07 -6.85 -0.74
C SER A 138 -2.77 -8.33 -0.47
N CYS A 139 -1.97 -8.97 -1.35
CA CYS A 139 -1.50 -10.34 -1.12
C CYS A 139 -0.62 -10.33 0.14
N SER A 140 -0.88 -11.27 1.05
CA SER A 140 -0.14 -11.45 2.32
C SER A 140 0.97 -12.47 2.14
#